data_AF-A0A660WTU0-F1
#
_entry.id   AF-A0A660WTU0-F1
#
_cell.length_a   1.000
_cell.length_b   1.000
_cell.length_c   1.000
_cell.angle_alpha   90.00
_cell.angle_beta   90.00
_cell.angle_gamma   90.00
#
_symmetry.space_group_name_H-M   'P 1'
#
loop_
_entity.id
_entity.type
_entity.pdbx_description
1 polymer ?
#
loop_
_entity_poly.entity_id
_entity_poly.type
_entity_poly.pdbx_seq_one_letter_code
_entity_poly.pdbx_strand_id
1 'polypeptide(L)'
;MKYPAKVIFIWHMHQPYYKLPSQKYYYLGWTRLHAVKDYYGMAKMVEKFDKIKVTFNFSGVLLKQLFDYVYNNATDFYALLTYKNPLFLTKKEKKFITERFFSVNFERFIRPHKRYSQLYHKKMKKEKFSSQDILDLQVLFNLCWFHPYTLEEDKNLKEIIKKEKKYNAADKKYILNKQKEVMREIFPLYKRLLAEGRVEISVSAFYHPILPLLYDTNVLDEFPYLKKPHLRFSSPSSISWHLKRSQEIFYEIFSAQSKGSWPPEGSICEGVVPFFVEENFHWIGLDEGILFKSLATEYVTYDLIKNQRHLIYRPYEFNGVNILFRDRNLSDAISFVYQAWEDSVFAAFDLIEHFKRIHYYLGDIFKEKVITIIMDGENAWEYYKNNG
;
A
#
# COMPACT_ATOMS: atom_id res chain seq x y z
N MET A 1 -32.81 15.42 2.84
CA MET A 1 -32.46 14.02 3.16
C MET A 1 -32.04 13.91 4.60
N LYS A 2 -32.50 12.89 5.32
CA LYS A 2 -32.39 12.79 6.78
C LYS A 2 -31.06 12.20 7.28
N TYR A 3 -30.34 11.46 6.42
CA TYR A 3 -29.10 10.76 6.77
C TYR A 3 -28.02 10.94 5.68
N PRO A 4 -26.87 11.58 5.98
CA PRO A 4 -25.76 11.74 5.03
C PRO A 4 -25.08 10.40 4.74
N ALA A 5 -24.53 10.25 3.53
CA ALA A 5 -23.70 9.09 3.21
C ALA A 5 -22.35 9.19 3.92
N LYS A 6 -21.89 8.08 4.49
CA LYS A 6 -20.56 7.94 5.07
C LYS A 6 -19.62 7.45 3.98
N VAL A 7 -18.46 8.08 3.82
CA VAL A 7 -17.40 7.59 2.92
C VAL A 7 -16.31 6.96 3.77
N ILE A 8 -15.94 5.72 3.46
CA ILE A 8 -14.90 4.96 4.16
C ILE A 8 -13.75 4.73 3.20
N PHE A 9 -12.59 5.31 3.49
CA PHE A 9 -11.35 5.02 2.79
C PHE A 9 -10.56 3.97 3.56
N ILE A 10 -10.17 2.90 2.87
CA ILE A 10 -9.27 1.87 3.38
C ILE A 10 -8.06 1.79 2.46
N TRP A 11 -6.93 2.28 2.94
CA TRP A 11 -5.66 2.24 2.21
C TRP A 11 -4.92 0.95 2.54
N HIS A 12 -4.84 0.03 1.59
CA HIS A 12 -4.22 -1.28 1.76
C HIS A 12 -2.71 -1.23 1.47
N MET A 13 -1.89 -1.36 2.51
CA MET A 13 -0.43 -1.30 2.43
C MET A 13 0.16 -2.72 2.45
N HIS A 14 0.89 -3.07 1.39
CA HIS A 14 1.44 -4.42 1.26
C HIS A 14 2.77 -4.49 0.53
N GLN A 15 3.72 -5.20 1.14
CA GLN A 15 4.96 -5.59 0.48
C GLN A 15 5.24 -7.07 0.71
N PRO A 16 5.62 -7.83 -0.33
CA PRO A 16 6.13 -9.18 -0.18
C PRO A 16 7.30 -9.27 0.80
N TYR A 17 7.56 -10.48 1.29
CA TYR A 17 8.70 -10.72 2.16
C TYR A 17 10.01 -10.70 1.35
N TYR A 18 10.89 -9.72 1.62
CA TYR A 18 12.11 -9.55 0.83
C TYR A 18 13.37 -10.17 1.42
N LYS A 19 13.28 -10.88 2.55
CA LYS A 19 14.44 -11.48 3.21
C LYS A 19 14.61 -12.93 2.77
N LEU A 20 15.75 -13.23 2.14
CA LEU A 20 16.13 -14.60 1.85
C LEU A 20 16.72 -15.27 3.11
N PRO A 21 16.47 -16.57 3.37
CA PRO A 21 16.96 -17.26 4.57
C PRO A 21 18.48 -17.14 4.80
N SER A 22 19.26 -17.11 3.72
CA SER A 22 20.73 -17.03 3.76
C SER A 22 21.28 -15.61 3.92
N GLN A 23 20.45 -14.57 3.85
CA GLN A 23 20.88 -13.18 3.82
C GLN A 23 20.58 -12.45 5.12
N LYS A 24 21.54 -11.63 5.57
CA LYS A 24 21.37 -10.76 6.75
C LYS A 24 20.63 -9.45 6.45
N TYR A 25 20.32 -9.19 5.17
CA TYR A 25 19.65 -7.99 4.69
C TYR A 25 18.44 -8.36 3.82
N TYR A 26 17.52 -7.41 3.64
CA TYR A 26 16.44 -7.54 2.66
C TYR A 26 16.98 -7.35 1.24
N TYR A 27 16.62 -8.26 0.34
CA TYR A 27 17.11 -8.23 -1.05
C TYR A 27 16.60 -7.01 -1.81
N LEU A 28 15.35 -6.60 -1.55
CA LEU A 28 14.73 -5.40 -2.12
C LEU A 28 14.51 -4.33 -1.04
N GLY A 29 14.61 -3.06 -1.44
CA GLY A 29 14.48 -1.91 -0.54
C GLY A 29 13.08 -1.35 -0.40
N TRP A 30 12.06 -1.96 -1.04
CA TRP A 30 10.73 -1.35 -1.19
C TRP A 30 10.04 -1.07 0.14
N THR A 31 10.18 -1.95 1.14
CA THR A 31 9.66 -1.65 2.49
C THR A 31 10.23 -0.36 3.05
N ARG A 32 11.56 -0.14 3.00
CA ARG A 32 12.17 1.11 3.49
C ARG A 32 11.74 2.30 2.63
N LEU A 33 11.74 2.15 1.32
CA LEU A 33 11.50 3.25 0.39
C LEU A 33 10.05 3.74 0.49
N HIS A 34 9.07 2.83 0.49
CA HIS A 34 7.66 3.17 0.74
C HIS A 34 7.40 3.60 2.19
N ALA A 35 8.16 3.12 3.16
CA ALA A 35 8.03 3.60 4.54
C ALA A 35 8.31 5.10 4.67
N VAL A 36 9.37 5.58 4.02
CA VAL A 36 9.78 6.99 4.07
C VAL A 36 8.86 7.88 3.21
N LYS A 37 8.26 7.30 2.16
CA LYS A 37 7.39 8.00 1.24
C LYS A 37 5.92 7.90 1.67
N ASP A 38 5.33 6.73 1.55
CA ASP A 38 3.88 6.53 1.58
C ASP A 38 3.39 6.25 2.99
N TYR A 39 3.94 5.25 3.69
CA TYR A 39 3.41 4.83 4.99
C TYR A 39 3.52 5.94 6.05
N TYR A 40 4.64 6.65 6.08
CA TYR A 40 4.79 7.84 6.93
C TYR A 40 4.00 9.04 6.38
N GLY A 41 4.15 9.34 5.08
CA GLY A 41 3.61 10.54 4.46
C GLY A 41 2.09 10.62 4.49
N MET A 42 1.41 9.51 4.19
CA MET A 42 -0.05 9.44 4.24
C MET A 42 -0.58 9.63 5.66
N ALA A 43 0.03 9.00 6.66
CA ALA A 43 -0.34 9.22 8.06
C ALA A 43 -0.10 10.68 8.48
N LYS A 44 1.02 11.28 8.06
CA LYS A 44 1.33 12.69 8.30
C LYS A 44 0.28 13.61 7.68
N MET A 45 -0.25 13.26 6.50
CA MET A 45 -1.30 14.03 5.84
C MET A 45 -2.59 14.06 6.66
N VAL A 46 -2.96 12.96 7.34
CA VAL A 46 -4.15 12.92 8.19
C VAL A 46 -4.09 13.97 9.29
N GLU A 47 -2.91 14.25 9.86
CA GLU A 47 -2.76 15.27 10.90
C GLU A 47 -3.26 16.66 10.48
N LYS A 48 -3.19 16.98 9.19
CA LYS A 48 -3.61 18.28 8.64
C LYS A 48 -5.13 18.45 8.61
N PHE A 49 -5.91 17.38 8.74
CA PHE A 49 -7.37 17.39 8.55
C PHE A 49 -8.12 16.81 9.75
N ASP A 50 -8.45 17.68 10.71
CA ASP A 50 -9.05 17.36 12.02
C ASP A 50 -10.31 16.49 11.98
N LYS A 51 -11.14 16.69 10.95
CA LYS A 51 -12.45 16.03 10.79
C LYS A 51 -12.42 14.78 9.92
N ILE A 52 -11.31 14.50 9.25
CA ILE A 52 -11.19 13.35 8.35
C ILE A 52 -10.73 12.14 9.15
N LYS A 53 -11.40 11.02 8.91
CA LYS A 53 -11.04 9.70 9.43
C LYS A 53 -10.78 8.78 8.26
N VAL A 54 -9.73 7.97 8.38
CA VAL A 54 -9.35 6.98 7.37
C VAL A 54 -8.94 5.69 8.04
N THR A 55 -9.04 4.59 7.31
CA THR A 55 -8.53 3.29 7.75
C THR A 55 -7.25 2.99 6.98
N PHE A 56 -6.19 2.64 7.70
CA PHE A 56 -4.99 2.07 7.11
C PHE A 56 -5.01 0.57 7.35
N ASN A 57 -4.90 -0.22 6.28
CA ASN A 57 -4.77 -1.66 6.39
C ASN A 57 -3.31 -2.05 6.10
N PHE A 58 -2.72 -2.88 6.94
CA PHE A 58 -1.38 -3.41 6.71
C PHE A 58 -1.42 -4.92 6.56
N SER A 59 -0.67 -5.48 5.61
CA SER A 59 -0.37 -6.93 5.69
C SER A 59 0.54 -7.25 6.87
N GLY A 60 0.33 -8.39 7.53
CA GLY A 60 1.15 -8.79 8.68
C GLY A 60 2.65 -8.89 8.35
N VAL A 61 3.01 -9.33 7.14
CA VAL A 61 4.40 -9.37 6.66
C VAL A 61 5.00 -7.98 6.49
N LEU A 62 4.22 -6.98 6.06
CA LEU A 62 4.71 -5.61 5.98
C LEU A 62 5.01 -5.07 7.39
N LEU A 63 4.10 -5.26 8.35
CA LEU A 63 4.33 -4.87 9.75
C LEU A 63 5.60 -5.52 10.31
N LYS A 64 5.80 -6.83 10.05
CA LYS A 64 7.03 -7.53 10.47
C LYS A 64 8.29 -6.90 9.88
N GLN A 65 8.28 -6.56 8.59
CA GLN A 65 9.44 -5.95 7.95
C GLN A 65 9.70 -4.54 8.49
N LEU A 66 8.67 -3.71 8.66
CA LEU A 66 8.79 -2.38 9.27
C LEU A 66 9.35 -2.48 10.71
N PHE A 67 8.84 -3.43 11.50
CA PHE A 67 9.36 -3.72 12.83
C PHE A 67 10.85 -4.02 12.80
N ASP A 68 11.31 -4.85 11.86
CA ASP A 68 12.72 -5.19 11.73
C ASP A 68 13.61 -3.98 11.38
N TYR A 69 13.14 -3.08 10.51
CA TYR A 69 13.89 -1.85 10.21
C TYR A 69 13.96 -0.90 11.41
N VAL A 70 12.85 -0.76 12.15
CA VAL A 70 12.75 0.21 13.25
C VAL A 70 13.50 -0.28 14.50
N TYR A 71 13.30 -1.53 14.89
CA TYR A 71 13.77 -2.07 16.18
C TYR A 71 14.94 -3.04 16.06
N ASN A 72 15.08 -3.75 14.93
CA ASN A 72 16.11 -4.78 14.76
C ASN A 72 17.28 -4.35 13.85
N ASN A 73 17.41 -3.04 13.59
CA ASN A 73 18.45 -2.43 12.76
C ASN A 73 18.62 -3.12 11.40
N ALA A 74 17.51 -3.59 10.81
CA ALA A 74 17.55 -4.21 9.51
C ALA A 74 17.96 -3.20 8.42
N THR A 75 18.49 -3.73 7.33
CA THR A 75 18.90 -2.97 6.15
C THR A 75 18.54 -3.76 4.89
N ASP A 76 18.47 -3.08 3.76
CA ASP A 76 18.35 -3.68 2.44
C ASP A 76 19.60 -3.52 1.59
N PHE A 77 19.66 -4.29 0.51
CA PHE A 77 20.74 -4.27 -0.46
C PHE A 77 20.89 -2.89 -1.14
N TYR A 78 19.81 -2.15 -1.39
CA TYR A 78 19.92 -0.80 -1.98
C TYR A 78 20.59 0.17 -1.01
N ALA A 79 20.24 0.14 0.29
CA ALA A 79 20.89 0.95 1.31
C ALA A 79 22.37 0.58 1.47
N LEU A 80 22.71 -0.72 1.50
CA LEU A 80 24.10 -1.20 1.56
C LEU A 80 24.92 -0.68 0.38
N LEU A 81 24.37 -0.78 -0.83
CA LEU A 81 25.03 -0.28 -2.03
C LEU A 81 25.13 1.24 -2.03
N THR A 82 24.15 1.95 -1.50
CA THR A 82 24.19 3.42 -1.37
C THR A 82 25.32 3.86 -0.43
N TYR A 83 25.53 3.18 0.70
CA TYR A 83 26.63 3.50 1.62
C TYR A 83 28.02 3.30 1.01
N LYS A 84 28.23 2.26 0.20
CA LYS A 84 29.55 1.94 -0.36
C LYS A 84 30.10 3.07 -1.23
N ASN A 85 31.39 3.35 -1.07
CA ASN A 85 32.11 4.29 -1.95
C ASN A 85 32.17 3.68 -3.37
N PRO A 86 31.78 4.43 -4.42
CA PRO A 86 31.80 3.94 -5.80
C PRO A 86 33.16 3.40 -6.30
N LEU A 87 34.27 3.85 -5.72
CA LEU A 87 35.62 3.36 -6.03
C LEU A 87 35.81 1.89 -5.64
N PHE A 88 35.15 1.42 -4.57
CA PHE A 88 35.29 0.07 -4.03
C PHE A 88 34.15 -0.87 -4.42
N LEU A 89 33.23 -0.43 -5.27
CA LEU A 89 32.16 -1.30 -5.78
C LEU A 89 32.71 -2.33 -6.77
N THR A 90 32.27 -3.58 -6.61
CA THR A 90 32.54 -4.64 -7.58
C THR A 90 31.80 -4.39 -8.89
N LYS A 91 32.19 -5.09 -9.97
CA LYS A 91 31.52 -5.00 -11.28
C LYS A 91 30.03 -5.34 -11.20
N LYS A 92 29.65 -6.37 -10.40
CA LYS A 92 28.26 -6.79 -10.21
C LYS A 92 27.44 -5.71 -9.49
N GLU A 93 28.01 -5.09 -8.46
CA GLU A 93 27.33 -4.03 -7.71
C GLU A 93 27.18 -2.75 -8.52
N LYS A 94 28.21 -2.34 -9.28
CA LYS A 94 28.10 -1.22 -10.22
C LYS A 94 26.98 -1.46 -11.21
N LYS A 95 26.93 -2.65 -11.81
CA LYS A 95 25.86 -3.06 -12.73
C LYS A 95 24.49 -2.94 -12.07
N PHE A 96 24.33 -3.50 -10.87
CA PHE A 96 23.08 -3.41 -10.10
C PHE A 96 22.63 -1.96 -9.90
N ILE A 97 23.52 -1.06 -9.45
CA ILE A 97 23.18 0.35 -9.25
C ILE A 97 22.75 0.99 -10.58
N THR A 98 23.55 0.84 -11.64
CA THR A 98 23.25 1.45 -12.94
C THR A 98 21.99 0.88 -13.61
N GLU A 99 21.52 -0.29 -13.21
CA GLU A 99 20.30 -0.88 -13.73
C GLU A 99 19.08 -0.55 -12.87
N ARG A 100 19.21 -0.65 -11.54
CA ARG A 100 18.09 -0.66 -10.58
C ARG A 100 17.85 0.67 -9.87
N PHE A 101 18.82 1.58 -9.80
CA PHE A 101 18.64 2.89 -9.16
C PHE A 101 17.92 3.90 -10.08
N PHE A 102 17.15 3.39 -11.04
CA PHE A 102 16.21 4.13 -11.88
C PHE A 102 14.79 3.55 -11.76
N SER A 103 14.55 2.65 -10.79
CA SER A 103 13.25 2.04 -10.54
C SER A 103 12.36 2.99 -9.75
N VAL A 104 11.96 4.07 -10.42
CA VAL A 104 10.97 5.09 -10.04
C VAL A 104 10.30 5.59 -11.32
N ASN A 105 9.13 6.22 -11.20
CA ASN A 105 8.46 6.79 -12.36
C ASN A 105 9.36 7.79 -13.13
N PHE A 106 9.56 7.53 -14.42
CA PHE A 106 10.45 8.34 -15.26
C PHE A 106 9.94 9.77 -15.43
N GLU A 107 8.65 9.95 -15.72
CA GLU A 107 8.07 11.26 -15.99
C GLU A 107 7.99 12.15 -14.74
N ARG A 108 7.74 11.55 -13.56
CA ARG A 108 7.56 12.28 -12.30
C ARG A 108 8.86 12.55 -11.56
N PHE A 109 9.82 11.62 -11.59
CA PHE A 109 11.05 11.74 -10.81
C PHE A 109 12.32 11.89 -11.65
N ILE A 110 12.46 11.17 -12.76
CA ILE A 110 13.73 11.19 -13.52
C ILE A 110 13.80 12.39 -14.46
N ARG A 111 12.78 12.59 -15.29
CA ARG A 111 12.72 13.62 -16.32
C ARG A 111 12.85 15.04 -15.75
N PRO A 112 12.17 15.42 -14.63
CA PRO A 112 12.26 16.77 -14.09
C PRO A 112 13.64 17.10 -13.49
N HIS A 113 14.40 16.09 -13.04
CA HIS A 113 15.72 16.29 -12.47
C HIS A 113 16.82 16.18 -13.54
N LYS A 114 17.36 17.32 -13.98
CA LYS A 114 18.36 17.43 -15.06
C LYS A 114 19.50 16.40 -14.95
N ARG A 115 20.13 16.29 -13.78
CA ARG A 115 21.23 15.32 -13.58
C ARG A 115 20.74 13.88 -13.62
N TYR A 116 19.58 13.58 -13.04
CA TYR A 116 19.03 12.23 -13.03
C TYR A 116 18.67 11.77 -14.44
N SER A 117 18.02 12.65 -15.21
CA SER A 117 17.74 12.47 -16.63
C SER A 117 19.02 12.23 -17.44
N GLN A 118 20.09 13.01 -17.23
CA GLN A 118 21.39 12.77 -17.88
C GLN A 118 21.94 11.37 -17.60
N LEU A 119 21.88 10.92 -16.35
CA LEU A 119 22.34 9.57 -15.96
C LEU A 119 21.47 8.48 -16.57
N TYR A 120 20.16 8.70 -16.70
CA TYR A 120 19.25 7.78 -17.37
C TYR A 120 19.57 7.65 -18.87
N HIS A 121 19.78 8.77 -19.57
CA HIS A 121 20.21 8.74 -20.97
C HIS A 121 21.55 8.02 -21.15
N LYS A 122 22.48 8.22 -20.20
CA LYS A 122 23.76 7.50 -20.16
C LYS A 122 23.58 5.98 -20.04
N LYS A 123 22.65 5.53 -19.20
CA LYS A 123 22.22 4.11 -19.11
C LYS A 123 21.66 3.60 -20.44
N MET A 124 20.76 4.36 -21.08
CA MET A 124 20.14 3.96 -22.35
C MET A 124 21.17 3.80 -23.48
N LYS A 125 22.15 4.70 -23.54
CA LYS A 125 23.27 4.63 -24.49
C LYS A 125 24.33 3.57 -24.13
N LYS A 126 24.16 2.85 -23.01
CA LYS A 126 25.12 1.85 -22.49
C LYS A 126 26.53 2.42 -22.27
N GLU A 127 26.63 3.71 -21.96
CA GLU A 127 27.90 4.38 -21.71
C GLU A 127 28.49 3.99 -20.33
N LYS A 128 29.81 4.11 -20.18
CA LYS A 128 30.49 3.81 -18.92
C LYS A 128 30.22 4.87 -17.85
N PHE A 129 29.74 4.45 -16.70
CA PHE A 129 29.54 5.32 -15.54
C PHE A 129 30.85 5.55 -14.79
N SER A 130 31.16 6.81 -14.52
CA SER A 130 32.25 7.19 -13.62
C SER A 130 31.86 6.98 -12.15
N SER A 131 32.85 7.03 -11.25
CA SER A 131 32.58 6.97 -9.80
C SER A 131 31.65 8.10 -9.34
N GLN A 132 31.77 9.31 -9.90
CA GLN A 132 30.89 10.43 -9.58
C GLN A 132 29.48 10.23 -10.16
N ASP A 133 29.34 9.64 -11.34
CA ASP A 133 28.01 9.31 -11.90
C ASP A 133 27.26 8.32 -10.99
N ILE A 134 27.96 7.31 -10.47
CA ILE A 134 27.37 6.35 -9.53
C ILE A 134 27.03 7.01 -8.20
N LEU A 135 27.88 7.90 -7.69
CA LEU A 135 27.60 8.65 -6.45
C LEU A 135 26.35 9.51 -6.62
N ASP A 136 26.28 10.29 -7.70
CA ASP A 136 25.12 11.13 -7.99
C ASP A 136 23.86 10.27 -8.12
N LEU A 137 23.93 9.12 -8.79
CA LEU A 137 22.82 8.18 -8.93
C LEU A 137 22.37 7.61 -7.57
N GLN A 138 23.30 7.24 -6.69
CA GLN A 138 23.01 6.76 -5.33
C GLN A 138 22.22 7.81 -4.53
N VAL A 139 22.60 9.08 -4.64
CA VAL A 139 21.93 10.19 -3.95
C VAL A 139 20.56 10.47 -4.56
N LEU A 140 20.49 10.67 -5.87
CA LEU A 140 19.26 11.03 -6.57
C LEU A 140 18.17 9.96 -6.39
N PHE A 141 18.53 8.69 -6.50
CA PHE A 141 17.59 7.59 -6.25
C PHE A 141 17.01 7.66 -4.84
N ASN A 142 17.83 7.81 -3.80
CA ASN A 142 17.28 7.81 -2.43
C ASN A 142 16.54 9.11 -2.07
N LEU A 143 16.88 10.25 -2.69
CA LEU A 143 16.19 11.52 -2.47
C LEU A 143 14.75 11.49 -2.97
N CYS A 144 14.49 10.89 -4.13
CA CYS A 144 13.14 10.89 -4.72
C CYS A 144 12.12 10.03 -3.94
N TRP A 145 12.60 9.19 -3.01
CA TRP A 145 11.77 8.37 -2.12
C TRP A 145 11.38 9.07 -0.81
N PHE A 146 11.73 10.34 -0.61
CA PHE A 146 11.14 11.09 0.50
C PHE A 146 9.76 11.60 0.14
N HIS A 147 8.83 11.53 1.10
CA HIS A 147 7.58 12.27 0.99
C HIS A 147 7.85 13.79 0.88
N PRO A 148 7.06 14.55 0.09
CA PRO A 148 7.25 16.00 -0.06
C PRO A 148 7.30 16.75 1.26
N TYR A 149 6.46 16.39 2.24
CA TYR A 149 6.49 17.01 3.57
C TYR A 149 7.84 16.88 4.25
N THR A 150 8.48 15.71 4.19
CA THR A 150 9.82 15.52 4.75
C THR A 150 10.85 16.39 4.04
N LEU A 151 10.75 16.55 2.72
CA LEU A 151 11.62 17.43 1.94
C LEU A 151 11.37 18.91 2.26
N GLU A 152 10.13 19.30 2.52
CA GLU A 152 9.71 20.66 2.86
C GLU A 152 10.10 21.05 4.29
N GLU A 153 10.15 20.11 5.22
CA GLU A 153 10.46 20.40 6.63
C GLU A 153 11.97 20.33 6.92
N ASP A 154 12.72 19.45 6.23
CA ASP A 154 14.15 19.23 6.50
C ASP A 154 15.05 20.18 5.70
N LYS A 155 15.64 21.17 6.39
CA LYS A 155 16.54 22.17 5.78
C LYS A 155 17.74 21.53 5.07
N ASN A 156 18.33 20.48 5.61
CA ASN A 156 19.51 19.86 5.01
C ASN A 156 19.16 19.07 3.75
N LEU A 157 18.01 18.38 3.70
CA LEU A 157 17.52 17.74 2.48
C LEU A 157 17.31 18.79 1.37
N LYS A 158 16.75 19.96 1.70
CA LYS A 158 16.63 21.08 0.74
C LYS A 158 17.98 21.53 0.20
N GLU A 159 18.96 21.72 1.08
CA GLU A 159 20.31 22.12 0.66
C GLU A 159 20.97 21.04 -0.21
N ILE A 160 20.75 19.76 0.07
CA ILE A 160 21.21 18.67 -0.80
C ILE A 160 20.53 18.77 -2.17
N ILE A 161 19.21 18.91 -2.25
CA ILE A 161 18.46 19.02 -3.52
C ILE A 161 18.99 20.18 -4.37
N LYS A 162 19.28 21.34 -3.77
CA LYS A 162 19.83 22.53 -4.46
C LYS A 162 21.19 22.29 -5.11
N LYS A 163 21.97 21.28 -4.69
CA LYS A 163 23.27 20.95 -5.32
C LYS A 163 23.11 20.46 -6.75
N GLU A 164 21.99 19.80 -7.06
CA GLU A 164 21.63 19.15 -8.34
C GLU A 164 22.57 18.03 -8.82
N LYS A 165 23.88 18.11 -8.56
CA LYS A 165 24.95 17.21 -9.02
C LYS A 165 26.19 17.31 -8.13
N LYS A 166 27.20 16.48 -8.40
CA LYS A 166 28.48 16.46 -7.66
C LYS A 166 28.26 16.23 -6.17
N TYR A 167 27.35 15.32 -5.85
CA TYR A 167 27.10 14.94 -4.47
C TYR A 167 28.33 14.23 -3.87
N ASN A 168 28.38 14.16 -2.55
CA ASN A 168 29.49 13.56 -1.83
C ASN A 168 29.05 12.46 -0.84
N ALA A 169 30.01 11.84 -0.15
CA ALA A 169 29.73 10.77 0.80
C ALA A 169 28.90 11.23 2.02
N ALA A 170 29.04 12.49 2.44
CA ALA A 170 28.26 13.05 3.54
C ALA A 170 26.77 13.18 3.15
N ASP A 171 26.48 13.56 1.90
CA ASP A 171 25.10 13.62 1.39
C ASP A 171 24.41 12.25 1.47
N LYS A 172 25.10 11.19 1.03
CA LYS A 172 24.59 9.80 1.12
C LYS A 172 24.30 9.39 2.55
N LYS A 173 25.24 9.68 3.47
CA LYS A 173 25.10 9.35 4.88
C LYS A 173 23.93 10.09 5.51
N TYR A 174 23.78 11.38 5.21
CA TYR A 174 22.67 12.19 5.69
C TYR A 174 21.32 11.63 5.23
N ILE A 175 21.17 11.38 3.93
CA ILE A 175 19.93 10.83 3.35
C ILE A 175 19.54 9.52 4.00
N LEU A 176 20.45 8.55 4.10
CA LEU A 176 20.12 7.24 4.66
C LEU A 176 19.84 7.30 6.17
N ASN A 177 20.53 8.19 6.90
CA ASN A 177 20.22 8.42 8.31
C ASN A 177 18.83 9.05 8.47
N LYS A 178 18.51 10.05 7.65
CA LYS A 178 17.21 10.71 7.68
C LYS A 178 16.08 9.76 7.33
N GLN A 179 16.28 8.84 6.38
CA GLN A 179 15.33 7.77 6.11
C GLN A 179 15.09 6.89 7.33
N LYS A 180 16.14 6.49 8.04
CA LYS A 180 16.01 5.72 9.30
C LYS A 180 15.28 6.50 10.39
N GLU A 181 15.51 7.80 10.51
CA GLU A 181 14.77 8.68 11.41
C GLU A 181 13.28 8.68 11.09
N VAL A 182 12.90 8.93 9.82
CA VAL A 182 11.50 8.91 9.38
C VAL A 182 10.83 7.57 9.66
N MET A 183 11.53 6.45 9.40
CA MET A 183 10.99 5.12 9.68
C MET A 183 10.69 4.90 11.16
N ARG A 184 11.53 5.42 12.07
CA ARG A 184 11.31 5.30 13.52
C ARG A 184 10.08 6.05 13.99
N GLU A 185 9.67 7.09 13.28
CA GLU A 185 8.47 7.87 13.60
C GLU A 185 7.16 7.22 13.13
N ILE A 186 7.20 6.19 12.28
CA ILE A 186 6.00 5.54 11.74
C ILE A 186 5.11 5.01 12.87
N PHE A 187 5.59 4.07 13.68
CA PHE A 187 4.74 3.49 14.71
C PHE A 187 4.28 4.50 15.78
N PRO A 188 5.13 5.41 16.30
CA PRO A 188 4.69 6.50 17.16
C PRO A 188 3.56 7.34 16.56
N LEU A 189 3.67 7.73 15.28
CA LEU A 189 2.66 8.52 14.58
C LEU A 189 1.33 7.76 14.48
N TYR A 190 1.35 6.51 14.02
CA TYR A 190 0.14 5.69 13.91
C TYR A 190 -0.52 5.45 15.27
N LYS A 191 0.25 5.18 16.33
CA LYS A 191 -0.27 5.03 17.71
C LYS A 191 -0.99 6.30 18.17
N ARG A 192 -0.39 7.47 17.94
CA ARG A 192 -0.99 8.74 18.32
C ARG A 192 -2.29 9.00 17.56
N LEU A 193 -2.28 8.84 16.24
CA LEU A 193 -3.49 9.01 15.41
C LEU A 193 -4.61 8.03 15.80
N LEU A 194 -4.25 6.80 16.19
CA LEU A 194 -5.19 5.81 16.70
C LEU A 194 -5.80 6.25 18.05
N ALA A 195 -4.97 6.72 18.99
CA ALA A 195 -5.42 7.22 20.29
C ALA A 195 -6.32 8.46 20.17
N GLU A 196 -6.06 9.32 19.19
CA GLU A 196 -6.88 10.50 18.86
C GLU A 196 -8.17 10.13 18.11
N GLY A 197 -8.38 8.86 17.73
CA GLY A 197 -9.55 8.41 16.96
C GLY A 197 -9.61 8.97 15.54
N ARG A 198 -8.45 9.34 14.99
CA ARG A 198 -8.27 9.93 13.65
C ARG A 198 -8.08 8.87 12.57
N VAL A 199 -7.54 7.72 12.96
CA VAL A 199 -7.41 6.56 12.08
C VAL A 199 -7.93 5.31 12.76
N GLU A 200 -8.40 4.38 11.95
CA GLU A 200 -8.43 2.97 12.32
C GLU A 200 -7.23 2.27 11.66
N ILE A 201 -6.65 1.29 12.34
CA ILE A 201 -5.61 0.43 11.74
C ILE A 201 -6.15 -0.99 11.73
N SER A 202 -6.19 -1.56 10.53
CA SER A 202 -6.60 -2.95 10.29
C SER A 202 -5.41 -3.79 9.82
N VAL A 203 -5.53 -5.12 9.92
CA VAL A 203 -4.46 -6.04 9.50
C VAL A 203 -4.98 -7.17 8.61
N SER A 204 -4.24 -7.48 7.55
CA SER A 204 -4.51 -8.63 6.66
C SER A 204 -3.66 -9.84 7.05
N ALA A 205 -4.10 -11.03 6.59
CA ALA A 205 -3.39 -12.30 6.72
C ALA A 205 -1.87 -12.19 6.44
N PHE A 206 -1.05 -12.90 7.24
CA PHE A 206 0.36 -12.55 7.43
C PHE A 206 1.18 -12.45 6.13
N TYR A 207 1.31 -13.54 5.36
CA TYR A 207 2.03 -13.50 4.07
C TYR A 207 1.14 -13.13 2.89
N HIS A 208 -0.02 -12.51 3.14
CA HIS A 208 -0.97 -12.10 2.12
C HIS A 208 -1.43 -13.21 1.14
N PRO A 209 -1.74 -14.44 1.60
CA PRO A 209 -2.17 -15.52 0.72
C PRO A 209 -3.63 -15.35 0.27
N ILE A 210 -3.98 -15.89 -0.90
CA ILE A 210 -5.38 -15.99 -1.34
C ILE A 210 -6.11 -17.00 -0.45
N LEU A 211 -6.81 -16.52 0.57
CA LEU A 211 -7.38 -17.36 1.64
C LEU A 211 -8.32 -18.47 1.14
N PRO A 212 -9.19 -18.25 0.13
CA PRO A 212 -10.02 -19.32 -0.41
C PRO A 212 -9.21 -20.53 -0.92
N LEU A 213 -8.04 -20.30 -1.50
CA LEU A 213 -7.17 -21.38 -1.99
C LEU A 213 -6.40 -22.08 -0.87
N LEU A 214 -6.22 -21.44 0.29
CA LEU A 214 -5.73 -22.12 1.49
C LEU A 214 -6.82 -22.95 2.16
N TYR A 215 -8.07 -22.50 2.10
CA TYR A 215 -9.19 -23.24 2.65
C TYR A 215 -9.36 -24.56 1.91
N ASP A 216 -9.60 -24.49 0.59
CA ASP A 216 -9.72 -25.65 -0.27
C ASP A 216 -9.64 -25.26 -1.74
N THR A 217 -8.78 -25.89 -2.54
CA THR A 217 -8.74 -25.66 -3.99
C THR A 217 -10.01 -26.09 -4.72
N ASN A 218 -10.88 -26.88 -4.10
CA ASN A 218 -12.19 -27.22 -4.67
C ASN A 218 -13.13 -26.01 -4.81
N VAL A 219 -12.82 -24.85 -4.19
CA VAL A 219 -13.54 -23.58 -4.50
C VAL A 219 -13.46 -23.20 -6.00
N LEU A 220 -12.50 -23.78 -6.73
CA LEU A 220 -12.39 -23.64 -8.18
C LEU A 220 -13.47 -24.41 -8.96
N ASP A 221 -14.28 -25.24 -8.31
CA ASP A 221 -15.37 -25.98 -8.97
C ASP A 221 -16.44 -25.04 -9.55
N GLU A 222 -16.59 -23.85 -8.95
CA GLU A 222 -17.45 -22.78 -9.48
C GLU A 222 -16.90 -22.10 -10.73
N PHE A 223 -15.67 -22.42 -11.13
CA PHE A 223 -14.95 -21.79 -12.24
C PHE A 223 -14.45 -22.85 -13.23
N PRO A 224 -15.36 -23.54 -13.95
CA PRO A 224 -15.01 -24.70 -14.78
C PRO A 224 -14.07 -24.38 -15.95
N TYR A 225 -13.96 -23.11 -16.33
CA TYR A 225 -13.05 -22.63 -17.38
C TYR A 225 -11.59 -22.46 -16.92
N LEU A 226 -11.30 -22.56 -15.62
CA LEU A 226 -9.94 -22.47 -15.09
C LEU A 226 -9.25 -23.83 -15.08
N LYS A 227 -7.93 -23.83 -15.32
CA LYS A 227 -7.11 -25.03 -15.14
C LYS A 227 -6.96 -25.31 -13.64
N LYS A 228 -7.52 -26.44 -13.20
CA LYS A 228 -7.43 -26.89 -11.80
C LYS A 228 -6.07 -27.53 -11.50
N PRO A 229 -5.57 -27.43 -10.26
CA PRO A 229 -4.43 -28.24 -9.83
C PRO A 229 -4.81 -29.74 -9.92
N HIS A 230 -3.85 -30.58 -10.28
CA HIS A 230 -4.06 -32.03 -10.36
C HIS A 230 -4.38 -32.68 -9.01
N LEU A 231 -3.90 -32.07 -7.92
CA LEU A 231 -4.11 -32.52 -6.55
C LEU A 231 -4.91 -31.46 -5.80
N ARG A 232 -5.96 -31.89 -5.08
CA ARG A 232 -6.66 -31.03 -4.12
C ARG A 232 -5.68 -30.62 -3.03
N PHE A 233 -5.64 -29.33 -2.72
CA PHE A 233 -4.94 -28.77 -1.58
C PHE A 233 -5.95 -28.13 -0.64
N SER A 234 -5.82 -28.40 0.65
CA SER A 234 -6.65 -27.82 1.70
C SER A 234 -5.82 -27.72 2.98
N SER A 235 -5.74 -26.52 3.54
CA SER A 235 -5.05 -26.23 4.80
C SER A 235 -5.77 -25.12 5.58
N PRO A 236 -6.97 -25.37 6.12
CA PRO A 236 -7.69 -24.36 6.89
C PRO A 236 -6.91 -23.90 8.14
N SER A 237 -6.10 -24.78 8.75
CA SER A 237 -5.22 -24.41 9.87
C SER A 237 -4.19 -23.33 9.50
N SER A 238 -3.77 -23.25 8.24
CA SER A 238 -2.88 -22.17 7.77
C SER A 238 -3.59 -20.82 7.79
N ILE A 239 -4.91 -20.76 7.58
CA ILE A 239 -5.69 -19.52 7.67
C ILE A 239 -5.64 -18.99 9.10
N SER A 240 -5.97 -19.82 10.10
CA SER A 240 -5.88 -19.44 11.52
C SER A 240 -4.47 -18.94 11.85
N TRP A 241 -3.43 -19.66 11.40
CA TRP A 241 -2.04 -19.23 11.63
C TRP A 241 -1.77 -17.85 11.04
N HIS A 242 -2.19 -17.56 9.81
CA HIS A 242 -1.97 -16.28 9.17
C HIS A 242 -2.68 -15.12 9.86
N LEU A 243 -3.93 -15.33 10.28
CA LEU A 243 -4.73 -14.32 10.96
C LEU A 243 -4.18 -14.06 12.37
N LYS A 244 -3.97 -15.12 13.15
CA LYS A 244 -3.37 -15.04 14.49
C LYS A 244 -2.00 -14.39 14.48
N ARG A 245 -1.13 -14.80 13.55
CA ARG A 245 0.23 -14.23 13.45
C ARG A 245 0.22 -12.73 13.12
N SER A 246 -0.80 -12.28 12.38
CA SER A 246 -0.99 -10.86 12.06
C SER A 246 -1.49 -10.08 13.28
N GLN A 247 -2.41 -10.65 14.05
CA GLN A 247 -2.84 -10.10 15.34
C GLN A 247 -1.69 -10.02 16.35
N GLU A 248 -0.80 -11.02 16.41
CA GLU A 248 0.37 -11.02 17.29
C GLU A 248 1.34 -9.88 17.00
N ILE A 249 1.77 -9.71 15.74
CA ILE A 249 2.67 -8.61 15.38
C ILE A 249 1.99 -7.25 15.50
N PHE A 250 0.69 -7.18 15.23
CA PHE A 250 -0.11 -5.97 15.44
C PHE A 250 -0.15 -5.60 16.93
N TYR A 251 -0.36 -6.56 17.83
CA TYR A 251 -0.34 -6.34 19.27
C TYR A 251 1.04 -5.94 19.79
N GLU A 252 2.11 -6.57 19.30
CA GLU A 252 3.49 -6.20 19.64
C GLU A 252 3.78 -4.73 19.29
N ILE A 253 3.25 -4.25 18.15
CA ILE A 253 3.43 -2.87 17.72
C ILE A 253 2.49 -1.94 18.47
N PHE A 254 1.17 -2.16 18.44
CA PHE A 254 0.14 -1.20 18.83
C PHE A 254 -0.45 -1.43 20.23
N SER A 255 -0.12 -2.54 20.88
CA SER A 255 -0.66 -2.93 22.19
C SER A 255 -2.20 -3.00 22.22
N ALA A 256 -2.79 -3.33 21.08
CA ALA A 256 -4.22 -3.52 20.86
C ALA A 256 -4.42 -4.64 19.83
N GLN A 257 -5.64 -5.15 19.70
CA GLN A 257 -6.02 -6.09 18.64
C GLN A 257 -6.67 -5.32 17.49
N SER A 258 -6.41 -5.75 16.25
CA SER A 258 -7.10 -5.21 15.09
C SER A 258 -8.53 -5.71 15.06
N LYS A 259 -9.50 -4.81 14.89
CA LYS A 259 -10.92 -5.17 14.74
C LYS A 259 -11.33 -5.41 13.29
N GLY A 260 -10.49 -4.98 12.35
CA GLY A 260 -10.78 -5.00 10.92
C GLY A 260 -9.78 -5.82 10.12
N SER A 261 -10.21 -6.31 8.97
CA SER A 261 -9.30 -6.90 7.98
C SER A 261 -9.72 -6.59 6.55
N TRP A 262 -8.74 -6.45 5.67
CA TRP A 262 -8.93 -6.60 4.24
C TRP A 262 -8.34 -7.96 3.86
N PRO A 263 -9.15 -9.00 3.62
CA PRO A 263 -8.65 -10.26 3.09
C PRO A 263 -7.81 -10.01 1.83
N PRO A 264 -6.69 -10.71 1.62
CA PRO A 264 -5.83 -10.51 0.46
C PRO A 264 -6.62 -10.47 -0.86
N GLU A 265 -6.40 -9.41 -1.65
CA GLU A 265 -7.12 -9.13 -2.91
C GLU A 265 -8.64 -8.93 -2.76
N GLY A 266 -9.13 -8.64 -1.54
CA GLY A 266 -10.57 -8.59 -1.24
C GLY A 266 -11.27 -9.93 -1.46
N SER A 267 -10.52 -11.04 -1.44
CA SER A 267 -11.00 -12.38 -1.79
C SER A 267 -11.48 -13.17 -0.58
N ILE A 268 -12.62 -13.86 -0.71
CA ILE A 268 -13.20 -14.71 0.34
C ILE A 268 -14.02 -15.86 -0.27
N CYS A 269 -14.27 -16.90 0.52
CA CYS A 269 -15.36 -17.84 0.35
C CYS A 269 -16.03 -18.09 1.70
N GLU A 270 -17.26 -18.60 1.72
CA GLU A 270 -18.06 -18.73 2.95
C GLU A 270 -17.33 -19.50 4.05
N GLY A 271 -16.63 -20.58 3.70
CA GLY A 271 -15.86 -21.40 4.65
C GLY A 271 -14.69 -20.68 5.31
N VAL A 272 -14.23 -19.55 4.77
CA VAL A 272 -13.14 -18.76 5.36
C VAL A 272 -13.66 -17.78 6.42
N VAL A 273 -14.93 -17.35 6.34
CA VAL A 273 -15.47 -16.30 7.23
C VAL A 273 -15.38 -16.66 8.72
N PRO A 274 -15.68 -17.88 9.18
CA PRO A 274 -15.59 -18.23 10.60
C PRO A 274 -14.21 -17.97 11.23
N PHE A 275 -13.13 -18.14 10.47
CA PHE A 275 -11.77 -17.88 10.94
C PHE A 275 -11.53 -16.42 11.33
N PHE A 276 -12.22 -15.47 10.70
CA PHE A 276 -12.14 -14.06 11.08
C PHE A 276 -12.82 -13.81 12.43
N VAL A 277 -13.95 -14.45 12.67
CA VAL A 277 -14.69 -14.32 13.94
C VAL A 277 -13.91 -14.94 15.09
N GLU A 278 -13.35 -16.13 14.89
CA GLU A 278 -12.50 -16.84 15.86
C GLU A 278 -11.28 -16.00 16.29
N GLU A 279 -10.70 -15.24 15.35
CA GLU A 279 -9.56 -14.35 15.59
C GLU A 279 -9.98 -12.90 15.94
N ASN A 280 -11.23 -12.71 16.38
CA ASN A 280 -11.83 -11.47 16.90
C ASN A 280 -11.86 -10.29 15.91
N PHE A 281 -11.96 -10.56 14.61
CA PHE A 281 -12.27 -9.52 13.62
C PHE A 281 -13.78 -9.27 13.60
N HIS A 282 -14.16 -7.99 13.64
CA HIS A 282 -15.55 -7.54 13.66
C HIS A 282 -16.03 -7.01 12.29
N TRP A 283 -15.10 -6.71 11.39
CA TRP A 283 -15.42 -6.36 10.01
C TRP A 283 -14.37 -6.82 9.01
N ILE A 284 -14.83 -7.12 7.78
CA ILE A 284 -13.99 -7.37 6.62
C ILE A 284 -14.42 -6.51 5.41
N GLY A 285 -13.45 -6.03 4.64
CA GLY A 285 -13.71 -5.36 3.36
C GLY A 285 -13.50 -6.32 2.20
N LEU A 286 -14.43 -6.36 1.25
CA LEU A 286 -14.42 -7.30 0.12
C LEU A 286 -14.60 -6.58 -1.23
N ASP A 287 -14.32 -7.31 -2.30
CA ASP A 287 -14.65 -6.85 -3.65
C ASP A 287 -16.14 -7.03 -3.99
N GLU A 288 -16.74 -6.02 -4.61
CA GLU A 288 -18.15 -5.99 -5.05
C GLU A 288 -18.59 -7.18 -5.91
N GLY A 289 -17.68 -7.77 -6.68
CA GLY A 289 -17.98 -8.92 -7.54
C GLY A 289 -18.44 -10.14 -6.74
N ILE A 290 -17.97 -10.27 -5.49
CA ILE A 290 -18.40 -11.32 -4.58
C ILE A 290 -19.87 -11.12 -4.22
N LEU A 291 -20.28 -9.91 -3.82
CA LEU A 291 -21.69 -9.61 -3.52
C LEU A 291 -22.59 -9.92 -4.72
N PHE A 292 -22.21 -9.43 -5.90
CA PHE A 292 -23.02 -9.62 -7.10
C PHE A 292 -23.14 -11.09 -7.49
N LYS A 293 -22.07 -11.89 -7.31
CA LYS A 293 -22.12 -13.34 -7.52
C LYS A 293 -23.01 -14.03 -6.49
N SER A 294 -22.93 -13.65 -5.22
CA SER A 294 -23.75 -14.21 -4.13
C SER A 294 -25.25 -13.90 -4.27
N LEU A 295 -25.61 -12.77 -4.89
CA LEU A 295 -27.01 -12.38 -5.13
C LEU A 295 -27.57 -12.90 -6.46
N ALA A 296 -26.72 -13.43 -7.34
CA ALA A 296 -27.17 -14.04 -8.60
C ALA A 296 -27.83 -15.41 -8.33
N THR A 297 -28.88 -15.71 -9.08
CA THR A 297 -29.62 -16.97 -9.00
C THR A 297 -29.90 -17.50 -10.41
N GLU A 298 -30.54 -18.67 -10.53
CA GLU A 298 -31.00 -19.19 -11.83
C GLU A 298 -32.00 -18.25 -12.54
N TYR A 299 -32.71 -17.41 -11.79
CA TYR A 299 -33.68 -16.44 -12.34
C TYR A 299 -33.13 -15.03 -12.47
N VAL A 300 -32.01 -14.73 -11.79
CA VAL A 300 -31.46 -13.39 -11.67
C VAL A 300 -29.97 -13.44 -12.02
N THR A 301 -29.64 -13.00 -13.23
CA THR A 301 -28.27 -13.09 -13.74
C THR A 301 -27.32 -12.11 -13.05
N TYR A 302 -26.03 -12.44 -13.06
CA TYR A 302 -24.98 -11.56 -12.57
C TYR A 302 -25.02 -10.17 -13.23
N ASP A 303 -25.21 -10.10 -14.55
CA ASP A 303 -25.26 -8.83 -15.29
C ASP A 303 -26.44 -7.96 -14.87
N LEU A 304 -27.58 -8.58 -14.51
CA LEU A 304 -28.73 -7.84 -13.99
C LEU A 304 -28.43 -7.24 -12.61
N ILE A 305 -27.81 -8.01 -11.72
CA ILE A 305 -27.46 -7.56 -10.36
C ILE A 305 -26.33 -6.53 -10.36
N LYS A 306 -25.30 -6.71 -11.18
CA LYS A 306 -24.14 -5.80 -11.24
C LYS A 306 -24.56 -4.37 -11.58
N ASN A 307 -25.63 -4.19 -12.35
CA ASN A 307 -26.20 -2.88 -12.67
C ASN A 307 -26.95 -2.23 -11.50
N GLN A 308 -27.28 -2.98 -10.46
CA GLN A 308 -27.92 -2.50 -9.23
C GLN A 308 -26.89 -2.02 -8.21
N ARG A 309 -26.11 -1.00 -8.60
CA ARG A 309 -24.99 -0.45 -7.80
C ARG A 309 -25.37 0.00 -6.40
N HIS A 310 -26.64 0.33 -6.13
CA HIS A 310 -27.08 0.70 -4.79
C HIS A 310 -26.81 -0.39 -3.73
N LEU A 311 -26.72 -1.66 -4.14
CA LEU A 311 -26.51 -2.80 -3.24
C LEU A 311 -25.16 -2.76 -2.52
N ILE A 312 -24.11 -2.21 -3.13
CA ILE A 312 -22.78 -2.14 -2.48
C ILE A 312 -22.66 -1.00 -1.48
N TYR A 313 -23.61 -0.06 -1.45
CA TYR A 313 -23.50 1.16 -0.64
C TYR A 313 -24.12 1.04 0.78
N ARG A 314 -24.03 -0.16 1.36
CA ARG A 314 -24.54 -0.47 2.70
C ARG A 314 -23.69 -1.56 3.36
N PRO A 315 -23.63 -1.63 4.69
CA PRO A 315 -23.03 -2.75 5.38
C PRO A 315 -23.90 -4.01 5.25
N TYR A 316 -23.24 -5.16 5.25
CA TYR A 316 -23.84 -6.49 5.38
C TYR A 316 -23.34 -7.15 6.65
N GLU A 317 -24.03 -8.17 7.12
CA GLU A 317 -23.58 -9.04 8.21
C GLU A 317 -23.69 -10.49 7.74
N PHE A 318 -22.66 -11.28 7.99
CA PHE A 318 -22.62 -12.70 7.66
C PHE A 318 -21.81 -13.44 8.70
N ASN A 319 -22.40 -14.46 9.34
CA ASN A 319 -21.76 -15.26 10.38
C ASN A 319 -21.11 -14.45 11.50
N GLY A 320 -21.69 -13.32 11.91
CA GLY A 320 -21.19 -12.51 13.03
C GLY A 320 -20.06 -11.53 12.69
N VAL A 321 -19.71 -11.37 11.40
CA VAL A 321 -18.78 -10.32 10.94
C VAL A 321 -19.49 -9.32 10.01
N ASN A 322 -19.19 -8.03 10.17
CA ASN A 322 -19.69 -7.02 9.25
C ASN A 322 -18.89 -7.05 7.94
N ILE A 323 -19.57 -6.91 6.80
CA ILE A 323 -18.97 -6.94 5.48
C ILE A 323 -19.24 -5.61 4.78
N LEU A 324 -18.17 -5.02 4.26
CA LEU A 324 -18.22 -3.83 3.40
C LEU A 324 -17.72 -4.20 2.01
N PHE A 325 -18.47 -3.84 0.97
CA PHE A 325 -18.03 -4.04 -0.41
C PHE A 325 -17.48 -2.74 -0.98
N ARG A 326 -16.28 -2.79 -1.56
CA ARG A 326 -15.70 -1.61 -2.21
C ARG A 326 -16.46 -1.24 -3.47
N ASP A 327 -16.55 0.05 -3.75
CA ASP A 327 -16.83 0.53 -5.10
C ASP A 327 -15.56 0.41 -5.94
N ARG A 328 -15.49 -0.63 -6.77
CA ARG A 328 -14.30 -0.90 -7.58
C ARG A 328 -14.03 0.23 -8.56
N ASN A 329 -15.07 0.78 -9.20
CA ASN A 329 -14.90 1.83 -10.20
C ASN A 329 -14.31 3.10 -9.60
N LEU A 330 -14.81 3.53 -8.43
CA LEU A 330 -14.27 4.73 -7.75
C LEU A 330 -12.89 4.47 -7.15
N SER A 331 -12.63 3.27 -6.65
CA SER A 331 -11.30 2.87 -6.16
C SER A 331 -10.27 2.91 -7.32
N ASP A 332 -10.62 2.30 -8.46
CA ASP A 332 -9.78 2.26 -9.66
C ASP A 332 -9.63 3.64 -10.31
N ALA A 333 -10.61 4.53 -10.17
CA ALA A 333 -10.48 5.91 -10.65
C ALA A 333 -9.31 6.63 -9.97
N ILE A 334 -9.15 6.47 -8.65
CA ILE A 334 -8.02 7.02 -7.89
C ILE A 334 -6.71 6.32 -8.30
N SER A 335 -6.72 4.99 -8.46
CA SER A 335 -5.50 4.26 -8.82
C SER A 335 -4.99 4.59 -10.22
N PHE A 336 -5.89 4.66 -11.20
CA PHE A 336 -5.53 4.49 -12.60
C PHE A 336 -5.99 5.63 -13.52
N VAL A 337 -7.07 6.33 -13.18
CA VAL A 337 -7.66 7.37 -14.04
C VAL A 337 -7.14 8.74 -13.66
N TYR A 338 -7.32 9.15 -12.41
CA TYR A 338 -7.00 10.50 -11.94
C TYR A 338 -5.50 10.80 -11.95
N GLN A 339 -4.63 9.79 -11.89
CA GLN A 339 -3.18 9.96 -12.04
C GLN A 339 -2.75 10.57 -13.40
N ALA A 340 -3.60 10.43 -14.42
CA ALA A 340 -3.37 11.00 -15.75
C ALA A 340 -3.87 12.44 -15.87
N TRP A 341 -4.63 12.94 -14.89
CA TRP A 341 -5.18 14.29 -14.91
C TRP A 341 -4.12 15.28 -14.41
N GLU A 342 -3.96 16.41 -15.10
CA GLU A 342 -2.96 17.42 -14.71
C GLU A 342 -3.38 18.20 -13.46
N ASP A 343 -4.69 18.39 -13.27
CA ASP A 343 -5.28 19.10 -12.14
C ASP A 343 -5.82 18.11 -11.10
N SER A 344 -5.04 17.90 -10.03
CA SER A 344 -5.41 17.03 -8.92
C SER A 344 -6.59 17.58 -8.10
N VAL A 345 -6.78 18.90 -8.08
CA VAL A 345 -7.91 19.54 -7.40
C VAL A 345 -9.20 19.21 -8.15
N PHE A 346 -9.18 19.30 -9.48
CA PHE A 346 -10.32 18.89 -10.31
C PHE A 346 -10.65 17.40 -10.16
N ALA A 347 -9.63 16.52 -10.14
CA ALA A 347 -9.84 15.09 -9.88
C ALA A 347 -10.51 14.82 -8.52
N ALA A 348 -10.09 15.52 -7.46
CA ALA A 348 -10.72 15.43 -6.15
C ALA A 348 -12.17 15.94 -6.17
N PHE A 349 -12.46 17.03 -6.90
CA PHE A 349 -13.82 17.52 -7.08
C PHE A 349 -14.72 16.52 -7.80
N ASP A 350 -14.25 15.91 -8.88
CA ASP A 350 -15.01 14.90 -9.61
C ASP A 350 -15.38 13.70 -8.73
N LEU A 351 -14.43 13.21 -7.93
CA LEU A 351 -14.67 12.14 -6.96
C LEU A 351 -15.74 12.54 -5.92
N ILE A 352 -15.68 13.78 -5.40
CA ILE A 352 -16.70 14.30 -4.47
C ILE A 352 -18.07 14.38 -5.15
N GLU A 353 -18.14 14.79 -6.42
CA GLU A 353 -19.38 14.81 -7.17
C GLU A 353 -19.94 13.40 -7.40
N HIS A 354 -19.09 12.39 -7.61
CA HIS A 354 -19.53 10.99 -7.60
C HIS A 354 -20.19 10.61 -6.27
N PHE A 355 -19.58 10.96 -5.13
CA PHE A 355 -20.18 10.68 -3.81
C PHE A 355 -21.52 11.38 -3.61
N LYS A 356 -21.64 12.65 -4.05
CA LYS A 356 -22.90 13.39 -3.99
C LYS A 356 -23.96 12.72 -4.87
N ARG A 357 -23.63 12.36 -6.11
CA ARG A 357 -24.56 11.66 -7.01
C ARG A 357 -25.07 10.36 -6.39
N ILE A 358 -24.17 9.56 -5.81
CA ILE A 358 -24.54 8.33 -5.09
C ILE A 358 -25.46 8.66 -3.90
N HIS A 359 -25.11 9.66 -3.08
CA HIS A 359 -25.92 10.07 -1.94
C HIS A 359 -27.35 10.46 -2.33
N TYR A 360 -27.53 11.26 -3.39
CA TYR A 360 -28.83 11.66 -3.92
C TYR A 360 -29.59 10.49 -4.53
N TYR A 361 -28.92 9.64 -5.32
CA TYR A 361 -29.51 8.46 -5.93
C TYR A 361 -30.04 7.47 -4.87
N LEU A 362 -29.30 7.27 -3.79
CA LEU A 362 -29.72 6.41 -2.68
C LEU A 362 -30.93 6.97 -1.91
N GLY A 363 -31.28 8.25 -2.07
CA GLY A 363 -32.50 8.84 -1.51
C GLY A 363 -32.74 8.46 -0.05
N ASP A 364 -33.88 7.88 0.28
CA ASP A 364 -34.15 7.27 1.59
C ASP A 364 -34.24 5.73 1.52
N ILE A 365 -33.67 5.11 0.47
CA ILE A 365 -33.65 3.65 0.25
C ILE A 365 -33.00 2.94 1.45
N PHE A 366 -31.91 3.50 1.96
CA PHE A 366 -31.21 3.00 3.13
C PHE A 366 -31.07 4.08 4.20
N LYS A 367 -31.33 3.70 5.46
CA LYS A 367 -31.05 4.55 6.64
C LYS A 367 -29.54 4.77 6.79
N GLU A 368 -28.76 3.72 6.61
CA GLU A 368 -27.30 3.77 6.63
C GLU A 368 -26.75 3.64 5.21
N LYS A 369 -26.10 4.69 4.72
CA LYS A 369 -25.47 4.73 3.40
C LYS A 369 -23.96 4.78 3.60
N VAL A 370 -23.25 3.82 3.01
CA VAL A 370 -21.81 3.68 3.17
C VAL A 370 -21.18 3.52 1.79
N ILE A 371 -20.34 4.47 1.39
CA ILE A 371 -19.54 4.38 0.17
C ILE A 371 -18.14 3.93 0.60
N THR A 372 -17.75 2.72 0.22
CA THR A 372 -16.49 2.12 0.64
C THR A 372 -15.48 2.19 -0.50
N ILE A 373 -14.33 2.82 -0.26
CA ILE A 373 -13.20 2.92 -1.20
C ILE A 373 -12.06 2.09 -0.62
N ILE A 374 -11.64 1.07 -1.36
CA ILE A 374 -10.56 0.17 -0.91
C ILE A 374 -9.62 -0.15 -2.06
N MET A 375 -8.36 0.22 -1.87
CA MET A 375 -7.33 0.16 -2.90
C MET A 375 -5.93 0.11 -2.27
N ASP A 376 -4.95 -0.24 -3.09
CA ASP A 376 -3.54 -0.18 -2.71
C ASP A 376 -3.17 1.22 -2.23
N GLY A 377 -2.49 1.27 -1.09
CA GLY A 377 -2.16 2.49 -0.38
C GLY A 377 -0.86 3.12 -0.85
N GLU A 378 0.05 2.41 -1.51
CA GLU A 378 1.36 2.95 -1.89
C GLU A 378 1.57 3.10 -3.41
N ASN A 379 0.81 2.35 -4.22
CA ASN A 379 1.13 2.19 -5.64
C ASN A 379 0.71 3.40 -6.49
N ALA A 380 -0.44 4.00 -6.21
CA ALA A 380 -0.98 5.08 -7.05
C ALA A 380 -0.11 6.34 -7.03
N TRP A 381 0.46 6.69 -5.88
CA TRP A 381 1.00 8.03 -5.63
C TRP A 381 2.25 8.36 -6.44
N GLU A 382 3.06 7.37 -6.84
CA GLU A 382 4.24 7.65 -7.68
C GLU A 382 3.93 8.21 -9.07
N TYR A 383 2.68 8.07 -9.52
CA TYR A 383 2.22 8.55 -10.81
C TYR A 383 1.56 9.93 -10.73
N TYR A 384 1.19 10.38 -9.54
CA TYR A 384 0.69 11.73 -9.31
C TYR A 384 1.85 12.72 -9.26
N LYS A 385 1.60 13.95 -9.73
CA LYS A 385 2.52 15.06 -9.50
C LYS A 385 2.65 15.28 -7.99
N ASN A 386 3.88 15.40 -7.49
CA ASN A 386 4.16 15.60 -6.07
C ASN A 386 3.57 14.54 -5.12
N ASN A 387 3.36 13.30 -5.58
CA ASN A 387 2.79 12.19 -4.79
C ASN A 387 1.31 12.33 -4.39
N GLY A 388 0.53 13.06 -5.19
CA GLY A 388 -0.88 13.36 -4.88
C GLY A 388 -0.99 14.62 -4.06
#